data_AF-A0A448WM81-F1
#
_entry.id   AF-A0A448WM81-F1
#
_cell.length_a   1.000
_cell.length_b   1.000
_cell.length_c   1.000
_cell.angle_alpha   90.00
_cell.angle_beta   90.00
_cell.angle_gamma   90.00
#
_symmetry.space_group_name_H-M   'P 1'
#
loop_
_entity.id
_entity.type
_entity.pdbx_description
1 polymer ?
#
loop_
_entity_poly.entity_id
_entity_poly.type
_entity_poly.pdbx_seq_one_letter_code
_entity_poly.pdbx_strand_id
1 'polypeptide(L)' 'MHRYYGANIKTVFSAFKNGKVSDPLAPSSMQFNGTGSYGNGGAMRVSPAALYALQFDMDKFEERNIEIDLLIFLCF' A
#
# COMPACT_ATOMS: atom_id res chain seq x y z
N MET A 1 -22.36 -5.22 7.37
CA MET A 1 -21.18 -6.12 7.37
C MET A 1 -19.94 -5.29 7.71
N HIS A 2 -19.29 -5.53 8.85
CA HIS A 2 -18.07 -4.81 9.26
C HIS A 2 -16.82 -5.50 8.71
N ARG A 3 -15.90 -4.74 8.10
CA ARG A 3 -14.65 -5.25 7.50
C ARG A 3 -13.41 -5.13 8.41
N TYR A 4 -13.57 -4.61 9.63
CA TYR A 4 -12.54 -4.51 10.68
C TYR A 4 -11.15 -4.05 10.22
N TYR A 5 -11.09 -2.92 9.51
CA TYR A 5 -9.81 -2.26 9.22
C TYR A 5 -9.10 -1.83 10.52
N GLY A 6 -7.77 -1.83 10.50
CA GLY A 6 -6.96 -1.28 11.58
C GLY A 6 -7.39 0.15 11.95
N ALA A 7 -7.19 0.55 13.20
CA ALA A 7 -7.67 1.85 13.66
C ALA A 7 -7.04 3.01 12.85
N ASN A 8 -5.74 2.90 12.55
CA ASN A 8 -4.96 3.99 11.96
C ASN A 8 -5.08 4.09 10.43
N ILE A 9 -5.21 2.97 9.69
CA ILE A 9 -5.32 2.99 8.21
C ILE A 9 -6.50 3.83 7.69
N LYS A 10 -7.51 4.09 8.53
CA LYS A 10 -8.65 4.95 8.19
C LYS A 10 -8.23 6.39 7.90
N THR A 11 -7.16 6.90 8.51
CA THR A 11 -6.64 8.26 8.27
C THR A 11 -6.03 8.36 6.88
N VAL A 12 -5.27 7.33 6.46
CA VAL A 12 -4.71 7.19 5.12
C VAL A 12 -5.82 7.17 4.06
N PHE A 13 -6.86 6.34 4.24
CA PHE A 13 -8.00 6.31 3.32
C PHE A 13 -8.73 7.65 3.24
N SER A 14 -8.86 8.35 4.36
CA SER A 14 -9.48 9.67 4.39
C SER A 14 -8.64 10.71 3.64
N ALA A 15 -7.31 10.67 3.77
CA ALA A 15 -6.40 11.54 3.04
C ALA A 15 -6.50 11.33 1.52
N PHE A 16 -6.53 10.08 1.06
CA PHE A 16 -6.74 9.77 -0.36
C PHE A 16 -8.13 10.21 -0.85
N LYS A 17 -9.17 10.00 -0.05
CA LYS A 17 -10.55 10.38 -0.40
C LYS A 17 -10.72 11.89 -0.58
N ASN A 18 -9.99 12.69 0.20
CA ASN A 18 -10.16 14.14 0.20
C ASN A 18 -9.40 14.86 -0.95
N GLY A 19 -8.40 14.22 -1.59
CA GLY A 19 -7.66 14.74 -2.77
C GLY A 19 -6.82 16.00 -2.49
N LYS A 20 -5.75 16.38 -3.22
CA LYS A 20 -4.95 15.76 -4.28
C LYS A 20 -3.63 15.30 -3.64
N VAL A 21 -3.49 14.00 -3.46
CA VAL A 21 -2.22 13.43 -3.01
C VAL A 21 -1.32 13.35 -4.25
N SER A 22 -0.39 14.29 -4.39
CA SER A 22 0.57 14.30 -5.51
C SER A 22 1.59 13.17 -5.40
N ASP A 23 1.91 12.78 -4.17
CA ASP A 23 2.77 11.66 -3.82
C ASP A 23 1.95 10.57 -3.13
N PRO A 24 1.64 9.45 -3.82
CA PRO A 24 0.87 8.35 -3.26
C PRO A 24 1.44 7.76 -1.96
N LEU A 25 2.72 7.93 -1.68
CA LEU A 25 3.37 7.37 -0.48
C LEU A 25 3.26 8.29 0.74
N ALA A 26 2.99 9.58 0.54
CA ALA A 26 2.99 10.58 1.59
C ALA A 26 1.96 10.32 2.71
N PRO A 27 0.70 9.92 2.43
CA PRO A 27 -0.27 9.66 3.52
C PRO A 27 0.15 8.50 4.43
N SER A 28 0.74 7.44 3.87
CA SER A 28 1.20 6.28 4.62
C SER A 28 2.47 6.57 5.42
N SER A 29 3.43 7.32 4.85
CA SER A 29 4.68 7.65 5.54
C SER A 29 4.46 8.57 6.74
N MET A 30 3.45 9.43 6.70
CA MET A 30 3.07 10.32 7.81
C MET A 30 2.43 9.60 9.00
N GLN A 31 2.05 8.33 8.87
CA GLN A 31 1.54 7.56 10.02
C GLN A 31 2.60 7.43 11.12
N PHE A 32 2.14 7.26 12.37
CA PHE A 32 3.00 7.05 13.54
C PHE A 32 4.14 8.08 13.65
N ASN A 33 3.78 9.37 13.63
CA ASN A 33 4.72 10.49 13.70
C ASN A 33 5.79 10.48 12.59
N GLY A 34 5.42 10.06 11.37
CA GLY A 34 6.33 10.03 10.23
C GLY A 34 7.20 8.77 10.14
N THR A 35 7.01 7.79 11.03
CA THR A 35 7.77 6.52 10.99
C THR A 35 7.14 5.47 10.09
N GLY A 36 5.88 5.68 9.68
CA GLY A 36 5.10 4.68 8.95
C GLY A 36 4.59 3.56 9.86
N SER A 37 3.86 2.62 9.27
CA SER A 37 3.21 1.52 9.98
C SER A 37 4.01 0.23 9.86
N TYR A 38 4.14 -0.51 10.97
CA TYR A 38 4.72 -1.87 10.99
C TYR A 38 3.65 -2.98 11.04
N GLY A 39 2.40 -2.63 10.73
CA GLY A 39 1.30 -3.59 10.72
C GLY A 39 1.40 -4.60 9.57
N ASN A 40 0.71 -5.74 9.71
CA ASN A 40 0.67 -6.78 8.66
C ASN A 40 -0.35 -6.50 7.54
N GLY A 41 -0.87 -5.28 7.46
CA GLY A 41 -1.93 -4.90 6.51
C GLY A 41 -1.51 -4.95 5.05
N GLY A 42 -0.26 -4.62 4.73
CA GLY A 42 0.31 -4.81 3.40
C GLY A 42 0.48 -6.30 3.08
N ALA A 43 1.05 -7.05 4.02
CA ALA A 43 1.32 -8.49 3.86
C ALA A 43 0.04 -9.31 3.62
N MET A 44 -1.07 -8.98 4.30
CA MET A 44 -2.34 -9.71 4.12
C MET A 44 -2.98 -9.52 2.73
N ARG A 45 -2.46 -8.62 1.87
CA ARG A 45 -3.01 -8.31 0.55
C ARG A 45 -2.02 -8.40 -0.61
N VAL A 46 -0.77 -8.82 -0.36
CA VAL A 46 0.28 -8.85 -1.40
C VAL A 46 0.12 -9.99 -2.42
N SER A 47 -0.64 -11.04 -2.10
CA SER A 47 -0.75 -12.24 -2.93
C SER A 47 -1.11 -11.99 -4.41
N PRO A 48 -2.07 -11.11 -4.77
CA PRO A 48 -2.38 -10.84 -6.18
C PRO A 48 -1.21 -10.25 -6.97
N ALA A 49 -0.35 -9.43 -6.33
CA ALA A 49 0.83 -8.89 -6.97
C ALA A 49 1.84 -9.99 -7.31
N ALA A 50 2.06 -10.93 -6.38
CA ALA A 50 2.91 -12.09 -6.61
C ALA A 50 2.37 -12.99 -7.73
N LEU A 51 1.05 -13.17 -7.83
CA LEU A 51 0.43 -13.94 -8.92
C LEU A 51 0.57 -13.23 -10.28
N TYR A 52 0.44 -11.91 -10.32
CA TYR A 52 0.65 -11.12 -11.54
C TYR A 52 2.11 -11.18 -12.01
N ALA A 53 3.05 -11.18 -11.06
CA ALA A 53 4.49 -11.28 -11.31
C ALA A 53 4.89 -12.52 -12.11
N LEU A 54 4.17 -13.64 -11.95
CA LEU A 54 4.47 -14.92 -12.63
C LEU A 54 4.37 -14.84 -14.16
N GLN A 55 3.81 -13.77 -14.71
CA GLN A 55 3.72 -13.55 -16.16
C GLN A 55 5.00 -12.95 -16.77
N PHE A 56 5.97 -12.57 -15.93
CA PHE A 56 7.18 -11.87 -16.35
C PHE A 56 8.44 -12.68 -16.00
N ASP A 57 9.49 -12.49 -16.78
CA ASP A 57 10.83 -12.92 -16.37
C ASP A 57 11.24 -12.17 -15.10
N MET A 58 11.86 -12.88 -14.16
CA MET A 58 12.25 -12.34 -12.85
C MET A 58 13.08 -11.07 -12.96
N ASP A 59 13.91 -10.95 -14.00
CA ASP A 59 14.78 -9.80 -14.25
C ASP A 59 14.00 -8.52 -14.64
N LYS A 60 12.72 -8.64 -15.06
CA LYS A 60 11.86 -7.51 -15.45
C LYS A 60 10.88 -7.09 -14.36
N PHE A 61 10.83 -7.84 -13.26
CA PHE A 61 9.90 -7.55 -12.16
C PHE A 61 10.33 -6.32 -11.36
N GLU A 62 11.63 -6.10 -11.19
CA GLU A 62 12.19 -4.97 -10.42
C GLU A 62 11.84 -3.60 -11.03
N GLU A 63 11.78 -3.48 -12.36
CA GLU A 63 11.42 -2.21 -13.03
C GLU A 63 9.93 -1.85 -12.86
N ARG A 64 9.06 -2.82 -12.58
CA ARG A 64 7.61 -2.60 -12.42
C ARG A 64 7.13 -2.60 -10.98
N ASN A 65 8.03 -2.80 -10.01
CA ASN A 65 7.72 -2.75 -8.58
C ASN A 65 7.08 -1.42 -8.16
N ILE A 66 7.40 -0.31 -8.83
CA ILE A 66 6.86 1.03 -8.49
C ILE A 66 5.32 1.08 -8.62
N GLU A 67 4.70 0.35 -9.55
CA GLU A 67 3.23 0.30 -9.69
C GLU A 67 2.59 -0.68 -8.71
N ILE A 68 3.29 -1.76 -8.36
CA ILE A 68 2.84 -2.77 -7.40
C ILE A 68 2.96 -2.23 -5.96
N ASP A 69 3.94 -1.38 -5.70
CA ASP A 69 4.12 -0.67 -4.45
C ASP A 69 2.86 0.13 -4.14
N LEU A 70 2.21 0.82 -5.08
CA LEU A 70 0.92 1.47 -4.80
C LEU A 70 -0.16 0.50 -4.27
N LEU A 71 -0.17 -0.75 -4.73
CA LEU A 71 -1.13 -1.77 -4.30
C LEU A 71 -0.81 -2.32 -2.89
N ILE A 72 0.47 -2.39 -2.54
CA ILE A 72 0.97 -2.86 -1.24
C ILE A 72 0.93 -1.73 -0.19
N PHE A 73 1.26 -0.50 -0.59
CA PHE A 73 1.35 0.68 0.26
C PHE A 73 0.00 1.29 0.63
N LEU A 74 -1.06 0.99 -0.13
CA LEU A 74 -2.44 1.31 0.27
C LEU A 74 -2.87 0.60 1.58
N CYS A 75 -2.03 -0.24 2.19
CA CYS A 75 -2.33 -0.97 3.41
C CYS A 75 -1.21 -1.01 4.49
N PHE A 76 -0.20 -0.14 4.44
CA PHE A 76 0.60 0.19 5.62
C PHE A 76 -0.22 1.08 6.57
#